data_AF-A0A1U9KAW7-F1
#
_entry.id   AF-A0A1U9KAW7-F1
#
_cell.length_a   1.000
_cell.length_b   1.000
_cell.length_c   1.000
_cell.angle_alpha   90.00
_cell.angle_beta   90.00
_cell.angle_gamma   90.00
#
_symmetry.space_group_name_H-M   'P 1'
#
loop_
_entity.id
_entity.type
_entity.pdbx_description
1 polymer ?
#
loop_
_entity_poly.entity_id
_entity_poly.type
_entity_poly.pdbx_seq_one_letter_code
_entity_poly.pdbx_strand_id
1 'polypeptide(L)'
;MCGKPLRRALNEFGFPTLRETVFTEQDIHAFHRHMPELPASYTLTAKLLAHSLDGGKIVDVNTLRDGTTVWTVSFKCWHYVCQCDFAHRHGTWKTTGTPRMQRLQGALKWMPSAWYARFKHPFIFDAAAIALLVVVSFALGSVWARDAGGTPAVKAADPDVVLPEEAVKVVEDEGYLVMTPKERDHLIQQAQATAYAQAEQEMTAKVEETRKQADQNIAAKVEEKQTEEGEEEDRDNHQTEKVLVYSMREGMPIQDLVKALHKHDFIDDTQAFLKRLEQEDLETKVKIGDYEFTSDMSEDAIIQTLKSK
;
A
#
# COMPACT_ATOMS: atom_id res chain seq x y z
N MET A 1 -9.07 30.97 -5.23
CA MET A 1 -8.84 29.55 -5.60
C MET A 1 -9.69 28.57 -4.80
N CYS A 2 -10.12 28.98 -3.60
CA CYS A 2 -10.96 28.17 -2.72
C CYS A 2 -12.20 27.61 -3.44
N GLY A 3 -12.54 26.36 -3.15
CA GLY A 3 -13.66 25.63 -3.72
C GLY A 3 -13.38 24.90 -5.05
N LYS A 4 -12.28 25.23 -5.76
CA LYS A 4 -11.88 24.50 -6.97
C LYS A 4 -11.43 23.06 -6.61
N PRO A 5 -11.71 22.05 -7.48
CA PRO A 5 -11.12 20.72 -7.34
C PRO A 5 -9.59 20.79 -7.40
N LEU A 6 -8.92 20.07 -6.50
CA LEU A 6 -7.47 20.08 -6.35
C LEU A 6 -6.77 19.72 -7.66
N ARG A 7 -7.16 18.60 -8.29
CA ARG A 7 -6.57 18.15 -9.56
C ARG A 7 -6.62 19.21 -10.65
N ARG A 8 -7.72 19.98 -10.73
CA ARG A 8 -7.87 21.05 -11.74
C ARG A 8 -6.93 22.21 -11.44
N ALA A 9 -6.83 22.61 -10.17
CA ALA A 9 -5.94 23.69 -9.78
C ALA A 9 -4.47 23.31 -9.97
N LEU A 10 -4.05 22.11 -9.58
CA LEU A 10 -2.67 21.65 -9.78
C LEU A 10 -2.27 21.75 -11.25
N ASN A 11 -3.13 21.28 -12.16
CA ASN A 11 -2.89 21.38 -13.60
C ASN A 11 -2.85 22.85 -14.09
N GLU A 12 -3.79 23.69 -13.64
CA GLU A 12 -3.86 25.12 -14.00
C GLU A 12 -2.59 25.89 -13.60
N PHE A 13 -1.96 25.52 -12.48
CA PHE A 13 -0.75 26.16 -11.98
C PHE A 13 0.54 25.40 -12.30
N GLY A 14 0.47 24.34 -13.11
CA GLY A 14 1.65 23.56 -13.52
C GLY A 14 2.33 22.78 -12.38
N PHE A 15 1.61 22.48 -11.29
CA PHE A 15 2.12 21.64 -10.22
C PHE A 15 1.97 20.14 -10.56
N PRO A 16 2.89 19.29 -10.10
CA PRO A 16 2.76 17.85 -10.28
C PRO A 16 1.57 17.30 -9.49
N THR A 17 0.88 16.30 -10.04
CA THR A 17 -0.20 15.58 -9.36
C THR A 17 0.31 14.95 -8.08
N LEU A 18 -0.51 15.02 -7.02
CA LEU A 18 -0.21 14.39 -5.74
C LEU A 18 -0.22 12.86 -5.90
N ARG A 19 0.86 12.22 -5.43
CA ARG A 19 1.01 10.75 -5.47
C ARG A 19 0.69 10.17 -4.10
N GLU A 20 0.54 8.84 -4.06
CA GLU A 20 0.32 8.06 -2.83
C GLU A 20 1.42 8.30 -1.78
N THR A 21 2.63 8.66 -2.22
CA THR A 21 3.80 8.97 -1.38
C THR A 21 3.70 10.30 -0.64
N VAL A 22 2.64 11.09 -0.84
CA VAL A 22 2.48 12.36 -0.12
C VAL A 22 2.13 12.16 1.35
N PHE A 23 1.41 11.07 1.67
CA PHE A 23 1.05 10.73 3.04
C PHE A 23 2.22 10.00 3.71
N THR A 24 2.56 10.45 4.92
CA THR A 24 3.57 9.81 5.76
C THR A 24 2.96 8.69 6.62
N GLU A 25 3.83 7.83 7.19
CA GLU A 25 3.41 6.80 8.15
C GLU A 25 2.58 7.36 9.31
N GLN A 26 2.98 8.53 9.79
CA GLN A 26 2.28 9.24 10.86
C GLN A 26 0.89 9.72 10.43
N ASP A 27 0.73 10.19 9.19
CA ASP A 27 -0.56 10.61 8.67
C ASP A 27 -1.52 9.43 8.58
N ILE A 28 -1.08 8.30 8.02
CA ILE A 28 -1.93 7.11 7.87
C ILE A 28 -2.31 6.56 9.24
N HIS A 29 -1.38 6.54 10.20
CA HIS A 29 -1.70 6.16 11.57
C HIS A 29 -2.75 7.11 12.20
N ALA A 30 -2.66 8.42 11.92
CA ALA A 30 -3.69 9.36 12.36
C ALA A 30 -5.04 9.06 11.71
N PHE A 31 -5.08 8.75 10.42
CA PHE A 31 -6.30 8.34 9.72
C PHE A 31 -6.90 7.07 10.32
N HIS A 32 -6.11 6.02 10.55
CA HIS A 32 -6.57 4.76 11.16
C HIS A 32 -7.17 4.96 12.55
N ARG A 33 -6.58 5.86 13.37
CA ARG A 33 -7.11 6.18 14.70
C ARG A 33 -8.53 6.74 14.66
N HIS A 34 -8.86 7.53 13.64
CA HIS A 34 -10.16 8.17 13.50
C HIS A 34 -11.12 7.42 12.57
N MET A 35 -10.59 6.57 11.68
CA MET A 35 -11.33 5.83 10.67
C MET A 35 -10.97 4.35 10.75
N PRO A 36 -11.49 3.63 11.77
CA PRO A 36 -11.13 2.23 12.01
C PRO A 36 -11.55 1.28 10.90
N GLU A 37 -12.44 1.72 10.01
CA GLU A 37 -12.89 0.94 8.87
C GLU A 37 -11.80 0.83 7.78
N LEU A 38 -10.78 1.72 7.76
CA LEU A 38 -9.80 1.83 6.68
C LEU A 38 -9.01 0.52 6.49
N PRO A 39 -8.52 0.22 5.27
CA PRO A 39 -7.70 -0.97 5.06
C PRO A 39 -6.49 -1.02 6.02
N ALA A 40 -6.20 -2.19 6.58
CA ALA A 40 -5.04 -2.34 7.47
C ALA A 40 -3.70 -2.09 6.75
N SER A 41 -3.66 -2.34 5.43
CA SER A 41 -2.47 -2.09 4.61
C SER A 41 -2.23 -0.59 4.41
N TYR A 42 -0.99 -0.18 4.71
CA TYR A 42 -0.51 1.20 4.52
C TYR A 42 -0.63 1.65 3.06
N THR A 43 -0.16 0.84 2.12
CA THR A 43 -0.13 1.19 0.69
C THR A 43 -1.54 1.33 0.12
N LEU A 44 -2.46 0.44 0.49
CA LEU A 44 -3.86 0.53 0.07
C LEU A 44 -4.56 1.76 0.66
N THR A 45 -4.27 2.09 1.92
CA THR A 45 -4.82 3.29 2.57
C THR A 45 -4.29 4.56 1.90
N ALA A 46 -2.98 4.65 1.65
CA ALA A 46 -2.35 5.77 0.96
C ALA A 46 -2.99 6.01 -0.42
N LYS A 47 -3.19 4.92 -1.17
CA LYS A 47 -3.84 4.94 -2.48
C LYS A 47 -5.28 5.42 -2.43
N LEU A 48 -6.07 4.92 -1.47
CA LEU A 48 -7.46 5.30 -1.29
C LEU A 48 -7.60 6.79 -0.89
N LEU A 49 -6.72 7.26 0.00
CA LEU A 49 -6.66 8.66 0.41
C LEU A 49 -6.24 9.56 -0.75
N ALA A 50 -5.20 9.18 -1.50
CA ALA A 50 -4.75 9.94 -2.67
C ALA A 50 -5.84 10.05 -3.75
N HIS A 51 -6.57 8.96 -4.00
CA HIS A 51 -7.70 8.97 -4.92
C HIS A 51 -8.84 9.89 -4.45
N SER A 52 -9.15 9.88 -3.15
CA SER A 52 -10.15 10.77 -2.56
C SER A 52 -9.72 12.24 -2.61
N LEU A 53 -8.42 12.49 -2.45
CA LEU A 53 -7.79 13.80 -2.46
C LEU A 53 -7.84 14.47 -3.84
N ASP A 54 -7.74 13.71 -4.94
CA ASP A 54 -7.87 14.24 -6.31
C ASP A 54 -9.20 14.97 -6.54
N GLY A 55 -10.28 14.48 -5.93
CA GLY A 55 -11.60 15.11 -5.92
C GLY A 55 -11.80 16.16 -4.81
N GLY A 56 -10.79 16.36 -3.96
CA GLY A 56 -10.79 17.32 -2.88
C GLY A 56 -10.94 18.76 -3.34
N LYS A 57 -11.49 19.61 -2.48
CA LYS A 57 -11.64 21.04 -2.74
C LYS A 57 -10.59 21.81 -1.96
N ILE A 58 -9.99 22.79 -2.60
CA ILE A 58 -9.04 23.69 -1.95
C ILE A 58 -9.80 24.59 -0.98
N VAL A 59 -9.37 24.63 0.27
CA VAL A 59 -9.91 25.51 1.30
C VAL A 59 -9.11 26.80 1.34
N ASP A 60 -7.78 26.69 1.33
CA ASP A 60 -6.86 27.81 1.42
C ASP A 60 -5.54 27.52 0.68
N VAL A 61 -4.87 28.56 0.21
CA VAL A 61 -3.54 28.49 -0.41
C VAL A 61 -2.70 29.65 0.13
N ASN A 62 -1.59 29.32 0.78
CA ASN A 62 -0.69 30.31 1.38
C ASN A 62 0.74 30.07 0.91
N THR A 63 1.40 31.12 0.39
CA THR A 63 2.81 31.06 0.00
C THR A 63 3.66 31.72 1.08
N LEU A 64 4.52 30.92 1.69
CA LEU A 64 5.44 31.36 2.73
C LEU A 64 6.61 32.15 2.12
N ARG A 65 7.32 32.91 2.97
CA ARG A 65 8.46 33.76 2.57
C ARG A 65 9.63 32.98 1.97
N ASP A 66 9.74 31.69 2.28
CA ASP A 66 10.78 30.80 1.78
C ASP A 66 10.44 30.20 0.40
N GLY A 67 9.33 30.62 -0.20
CA GLY A 67 8.83 30.11 -1.50
C GLY A 67 8.03 28.82 -1.40
N THR A 68 7.81 28.28 -0.19
CA THR A 68 6.96 27.11 0.00
C THR A 68 5.49 27.49 -0.14
N THR A 69 4.74 26.80 -1.01
CA THR A 69 3.29 26.99 -1.13
C THR A 69 2.57 25.90 -0.35
N VAL A 70 1.77 26.29 0.64
CA VAL A 70 0.95 25.41 1.48
C VAL A 70 -0.49 25.44 0.97
N TRP A 71 -1.03 24.26 0.69
CA TRP A 71 -2.38 24.05 0.18
C TRP A 71 -3.20 23.34 1.25
N THR A 72 -4.22 24.00 1.78
CA THR A 72 -5.21 23.36 2.65
C THR A 72 -6.28 22.74 1.77
N VAL A 73 -6.46 21.43 1.82
CA VAL A 73 -7.44 20.71 0.99
C VAL A 73 -8.44 19.96 1.87
N SER A 74 -9.72 20.12 1.57
CA SER A 74 -10.82 19.39 2.17
C SER A 74 -11.36 18.35 1.20
N PHE A 75 -11.35 17.07 1.57
CA PHE A 75 -11.87 15.97 0.76
C PHE A 75 -12.74 15.03 1.59
N LYS A 76 -13.58 14.25 0.91
CA LYS A 76 -14.44 13.26 1.56
C LYS A 76 -13.79 11.90 1.43
N CYS A 77 -13.62 11.21 2.56
CA CYS A 77 -13.21 9.82 2.62
C CYS A 77 -14.24 9.08 3.46
N TRP A 78 -15.06 8.26 2.80
CA TRP A 78 -16.20 7.56 3.42
C TRP A 78 -17.14 8.50 4.17
N HIS A 79 -17.31 8.31 5.48
CA HIS A 79 -18.19 9.08 6.36
C HIS A 79 -17.51 10.30 6.99
N TYR A 80 -16.32 10.66 6.52
CA TYR A 80 -15.52 11.73 7.09
C TYR A 80 -15.23 12.81 6.06
N VAL A 81 -15.22 14.06 6.53
CA VAL A 81 -14.57 15.18 5.85
C VAL A 81 -13.18 15.30 6.45
N CYS A 82 -12.18 15.16 5.58
CA CYS A 82 -10.77 15.25 5.93
C CYS A 82 -10.24 16.59 5.44
N GLN A 83 -9.46 17.26 6.27
CA GLN A 83 -8.72 18.45 5.89
C GLN A 83 -7.23 18.22 6.16
N CYS A 84 -6.42 18.39 5.12
CA CYS A 84 -4.98 18.19 5.17
C CYS A 84 -4.27 19.38 4.54
N ASP A 85 -3.11 19.72 5.08
CA ASP A 85 -2.28 20.81 4.58
C ASP A 85 -1.08 20.18 3.85
N PHE A 86 -0.86 20.59 2.61
CA PHE A 86 0.18 20.07 1.73
C PHE A 86 1.14 21.19 1.34
N ALA A 87 2.40 21.06 1.73
CA ALA A 87 3.46 21.96 1.33
C ALA A 87 4.13 21.45 0.04
N HIS A 88 4.26 22.33 -0.94
CA HIS A 88 5.04 22.10 -2.14
C HIS A 88 6.30 22.96 -2.14
N ARG A 89 7.46 22.32 -2.33
CA ARG A 89 8.75 22.99 -2.48
C ARG A 89 9.67 22.17 -3.39
N HIS A 90 10.30 22.85 -4.35
CA HIS A 90 11.26 22.24 -5.30
C HIS A 90 10.75 20.95 -5.98
N GLY A 91 9.48 20.93 -6.41
CA GLY A 91 8.89 19.78 -7.11
C GLY A 91 8.48 18.62 -6.19
N THR A 92 8.61 18.77 -4.87
CA THR A 92 8.24 17.75 -3.88
C THR A 92 7.05 18.21 -3.06
N TRP A 93 6.13 17.27 -2.80
CA TRP A 93 4.99 17.45 -1.93
C TRP A 93 5.22 16.78 -0.58
N LYS A 94 4.85 17.44 0.51
CA LYS A 94 4.84 16.88 1.85
C LYS A 94 3.59 17.33 2.59
N THR A 95 3.03 16.46 3.42
CA THR A 95 2.02 16.85 4.40
C THR A 95 2.65 17.72 5.49
N THR A 96 1.89 18.69 5.99
CA THR A 96 2.30 19.54 7.10
C THR A 96 1.22 19.57 8.17
N GLY A 97 1.60 19.29 9.42
CA GLY A 97 0.66 19.23 10.53
C GLY A 97 -0.20 17.96 10.54
N THR A 98 -1.05 17.82 11.55
CA THR A 98 -1.90 16.63 11.72
C THR A 98 -3.18 16.77 10.89
N PRO A 99 -3.58 15.75 10.11
CA PRO A 99 -4.84 15.78 9.37
C PRO A 99 -6.03 15.96 10.32
N ARG A 100 -6.96 16.84 9.96
CA ARG A 100 -8.19 17.08 10.72
C ARG A 100 -9.32 16.28 10.10
N MET A 101 -10.07 15.56 10.93
CA MET A 101 -11.14 14.68 10.47
C MET A 101 -12.41 14.99 11.23
N GLN A 102 -13.50 15.21 10.49
CA GLN A 102 -14.82 15.43 11.06
C GLN A 102 -15.78 14.38 10.50
N ARG A 103 -16.37 13.59 11.40
CA ARG A 103 -17.41 12.63 11.02
C ARG A 103 -18.64 13.39 10.56
N LEU A 104 -19.18 13.04 9.40
CA LEU A 104 -20.42 13.61 8.87
C LEU A 104 -21.61 13.12 9.71
N GLN A 105 -22.05 13.93 10.67
CA GLN A 105 -23.28 13.65 11.40
C GLN A 105 -24.48 13.74 10.44
N GLY A 106 -25.23 12.64 10.31
CA GLY A 106 -26.46 12.58 9.51
C GLY A 106 -26.32 12.07 8.07
N ALA A 107 -25.10 11.80 7.57
CA ALA A 107 -24.90 11.29 6.21
C ALA A 107 -25.31 9.80 6.03
N LEU A 108 -25.52 9.07 7.13
CA LEU A 108 -25.93 7.66 7.09
C LEU A 108 -27.33 7.43 6.48
N LYS A 109 -28.14 8.48 6.28
CA LYS A 109 -29.47 8.34 5.67
C LYS A 109 -29.49 8.31 4.15
N TRP A 110 -28.40 8.65 3.46
CA TRP A 110 -28.43 8.91 2.01
C TRP A 110 -27.57 8.01 1.12
N MET A 111 -26.80 7.07 1.69
CA MET A 111 -26.13 6.03 0.90
C MET A 111 -26.91 4.72 1.03
N PRO A 112 -27.47 4.18 -0.09
CA PRO A 112 -28.11 2.88 -0.06
C PRO A 112 -27.09 1.83 0.40
N SER A 113 -27.46 1.00 1.36
CA SER A 113 -26.66 -0.14 1.86
C SER A 113 -26.07 -1.02 0.74
N ALA A 114 -26.70 -1.03 -0.43
CA ALA A 114 -26.23 -1.70 -1.65
C ALA A 114 -24.84 -1.22 -2.14
N TRP A 115 -24.45 0.04 -1.90
CA TRP A 115 -23.12 0.53 -2.30
C TRP A 115 -22.02 0.02 -1.38
N TYR A 116 -22.32 -0.17 -0.08
CA TYR A 116 -21.41 -0.77 0.90
C TYR A 116 -21.12 -2.25 0.62
N ALA A 117 -22.13 -3.01 0.20
CA ALA A 117 -21.96 -4.43 -0.16
C ALA A 117 -21.01 -4.63 -1.36
N ARG A 118 -20.92 -3.64 -2.26
CA ARG A 118 -20.12 -3.72 -3.48
C ARG A 118 -18.62 -3.52 -3.26
N PHE A 119 -18.20 -2.91 -2.14
CA PHE A 119 -16.79 -2.70 -1.82
C PHE A 119 -16.23 -3.67 -0.77
N LYS A 120 -17.08 -4.40 -0.05
CA LYS A 120 -16.64 -5.36 0.98
C LYS A 120 -16.08 -6.67 0.41
N HIS A 121 -16.37 -6.98 -0.86
CA HIS A 121 -15.83 -8.15 -1.57
C HIS A 121 -15.25 -7.75 -2.93
N PRO A 122 -14.00 -7.26 -3.01
CA PRO A 122 -13.41 -6.83 -4.28
C PRO A 122 -13.17 -7.96 -5.31
N PHE A 123 -13.46 -9.22 -4.98
CA PHE A 123 -13.14 -10.38 -5.82
C PHE A 123 -14.32 -11.25 -6.27
N ILE A 124 -15.56 -10.89 -5.95
CA ILE A 124 -16.74 -11.60 -6.49
C ILE A 124 -17.42 -10.68 -7.51
N PHE A 125 -16.75 -10.47 -8.64
CA PHE A 125 -17.47 -10.03 -9.83
C PHE A 125 -18.29 -11.22 -10.32
N ASP A 126 -19.55 -11.25 -9.89
CA ASP A 126 -20.55 -12.20 -10.34
C ASP A 126 -20.59 -12.19 -11.87
N ALA A 127 -20.20 -13.31 -12.51
CA ALA A 127 -20.02 -13.41 -13.96
C ALA A 127 -21.28 -13.01 -14.75
N ALA A 128 -22.46 -13.09 -14.11
CA ALA A 128 -23.73 -12.64 -14.65
C ALA A 128 -23.82 -11.12 -14.87
N ALA A 129 -23.15 -10.29 -14.05
CA ALA A 129 -23.18 -8.84 -14.19
C ALA A 129 -22.28 -8.32 -15.33
N ILE A 130 -21.20 -9.05 -15.65
CA ILE A 130 -20.33 -8.76 -16.80
C ILE A 130 -21.03 -9.13 -18.11
N ALA A 131 -21.79 -10.24 -18.14
CA ALA A 131 -22.56 -10.64 -19.31
C ALA A 131 -23.61 -9.59 -19.72
N LEU A 132 -24.27 -8.93 -18.75
CA LEU A 132 -25.30 -7.94 -19.04
C LEU A 132 -24.72 -6.60 -19.57
N LEU A 133 -23.48 -6.24 -19.19
CA LEU A 133 -22.78 -5.05 -19.68
C LEU A 133 -22.23 -5.24 -21.11
N VAL A 134 -21.85 -6.46 -21.49
CA VAL A 134 -21.40 -6.77 -22.86
C VAL A 134 -22.58 -6.74 -23.86
N VAL A 135 -23.78 -7.17 -23.46
CA VAL A 135 -24.96 -7.15 -24.33
C VAL A 135 -25.48 -5.73 -24.60
N VAL A 136 -25.43 -4.83 -23.62
CA VAL A 136 -25.85 -3.42 -23.82
C VAL A 136 -24.86 -2.65 -24.71
N SER A 137 -23.57 -3.02 -24.70
CA SER A 137 -22.56 -2.39 -25.54
C SER A 137 -22.70 -2.76 -27.03
N PHE A 138 -23.18 -3.98 -27.35
CA PHE A 138 -23.44 -4.38 -28.73
C PHE A 138 -24.69 -3.73 -29.34
N ALA A 139 -25.70 -3.40 -28.52
CA ALA A 139 -26.92 -2.74 -29.00
C ALA A 139 -26.71 -1.25 -29.33
N LEU A 140 -25.80 -0.56 -28.63
CA LEU A 140 -25.47 0.84 -28.90
C LEU A 140 -24.31 1.03 -29.90
N GLY A 141 -23.45 0.03 -30.10
CA GLY A 141 -22.39 0.06 -31.12
C GLY A 141 -22.91 -0.06 -32.57
N SER A 142 -24.16 -0.48 -32.76
CA SER A 142 -24.72 -0.73 -34.10
C SER A 142 -25.35 0.51 -34.76
N VAL A 143 -25.37 1.67 -34.09
CA VAL A 143 -25.97 2.90 -34.64
C VAL A 143 -24.93 3.81 -35.33
N TRP A 144 -23.63 3.58 -35.14
CA TRP A 144 -22.57 4.42 -35.74
C TRP A 144 -21.96 3.85 -37.03
N ALA A 145 -22.46 2.72 -37.55
CA ALA A 145 -21.91 2.07 -38.74
C ALA A 145 -22.77 2.22 -40.02
N ARG A 146 -23.71 3.18 -40.07
CA ARG A 146 -24.59 3.38 -41.24
C ARG A 146 -24.60 4.77 -41.85
N ASP A 147 -23.52 5.56 -41.70
CA ASP A 147 -23.34 6.76 -42.56
C ASP A 147 -21.88 7.23 -42.69
N ALA A 148 -20.99 6.37 -43.20
CA ALA A 148 -19.60 6.75 -43.54
C ALA A 148 -19.23 6.35 -44.98
N GLY A 149 -20.19 6.42 -45.90
CA GLY A 149 -19.98 6.28 -47.35
C GLY A 149 -19.50 7.57 -48.03
N GLY A 150 -18.97 8.53 -47.28
CA GLY A 150 -18.33 9.72 -47.82
C GLY A 150 -16.83 9.66 -47.56
N THR A 151 -16.07 9.20 -48.55
CA THR A 151 -14.66 9.59 -48.65
C THR A 151 -14.63 11.12 -48.64
N PRO A 152 -14.08 11.80 -47.62
CA PRO A 152 -13.92 13.23 -47.70
C PRO A 152 -13.00 13.49 -48.88
N ALA A 153 -13.53 14.16 -49.90
CA ALA A 153 -12.73 14.72 -50.97
C ALA A 153 -11.62 15.53 -50.29
N VAL A 154 -10.39 15.05 -50.46
CA VAL A 154 -9.17 15.74 -50.02
C VAL A 154 -9.19 17.09 -50.71
N LYS A 155 -9.66 18.10 -49.97
CA LYS A 155 -9.59 19.49 -50.37
C LYS A 155 -8.11 19.81 -50.54
N ALA A 156 -7.77 20.37 -51.69
CA ALA A 156 -6.43 20.68 -52.12
C ALA A 156 -5.62 21.33 -50.99
N ALA A 157 -4.38 20.86 -50.88
CA ALA A 157 -3.38 21.16 -49.88
C ALA A 157 -3.32 22.64 -49.44
N ASP A 158 -3.36 22.86 -48.12
CA ASP A 158 -2.72 24.03 -47.53
C ASP A 158 -1.21 23.97 -47.86
N PRO A 159 -0.60 25.04 -48.38
CA PRO A 159 0.80 25.04 -48.81
C PRO A 159 1.83 24.98 -47.66
N ASP A 160 1.41 24.92 -46.39
CA ASP A 160 2.28 24.93 -45.21
C ASP A 160 2.50 23.52 -44.60
N VAL A 161 2.53 22.48 -45.43
CA VAL A 161 2.98 21.15 -44.97
C VAL A 161 4.50 21.17 -44.87
N VAL A 162 5.01 21.56 -43.71
CA VAL A 162 6.43 21.46 -43.36
C VAL A 162 6.85 20.00 -43.45
N LEU A 163 7.86 19.72 -44.27
CA LEU A 163 8.39 18.37 -44.38
C LEU A 163 8.96 17.92 -43.02
N PRO A 164 8.81 16.64 -42.63
CA PRO A 164 9.27 16.14 -41.33
C PRO A 164 10.75 16.48 -41.03
N GLU A 165 11.57 16.60 -42.06
CA GLU A 165 13.00 16.94 -41.96
C GLU A 165 13.24 18.41 -41.57
N GLU A 166 12.36 19.32 -42.00
CA GLU A 166 12.44 20.74 -41.63
C GLU A 166 11.89 20.97 -40.22
N ALA A 167 10.85 20.22 -39.83
CA ALA A 167 10.32 20.26 -38.48
C ALA A 167 11.37 19.84 -37.42
N VAL A 168 12.23 18.86 -37.72
CA VAL A 168 13.33 18.45 -36.84
C VAL A 168 14.33 19.59 -36.62
N LYS A 169 14.71 20.32 -37.67
CA LYS A 169 15.66 21.44 -37.56
C LYS A 169 15.12 22.59 -36.71
N VAL A 170 13.84 22.93 -36.86
CA VAL A 170 13.21 23.98 -36.04
C VAL A 170 13.25 23.61 -34.55
N VAL A 171 12.99 22.34 -34.22
CA VAL A 171 13.02 21.85 -32.85
C VAL A 171 14.45 21.83 -32.28
N GLU A 172 15.45 21.48 -33.10
CA GLU A 172 16.86 21.56 -32.72
C GLU A 172 17.33 23.01 -32.50
N ASP A 173 16.92 23.95 -33.36
CA ASP A 173 17.23 25.37 -33.25
C ASP A 173 16.60 26.03 -32.00
N GLU A 174 15.46 25.50 -31.55
CA GLU A 174 14.83 25.87 -30.28
C GLU A 174 15.54 25.25 -29.04
N GLY A 175 16.61 24.49 -29.25
CA GLY A 175 17.42 23.90 -28.18
C GLY A 175 16.87 22.60 -27.61
N TYR A 176 15.89 21.98 -28.27
CA TYR A 176 15.41 20.66 -27.88
C TYR A 176 16.31 19.56 -28.46
N LEU A 177 16.64 18.57 -27.64
CA LEU A 177 17.37 17.38 -28.07
C LEU A 177 16.43 16.42 -28.81
N VAL A 178 16.56 16.35 -30.13
CA VAL A 178 15.85 15.34 -30.94
C VAL A 178 16.64 14.04 -30.88
N MET A 179 16.04 13.01 -30.31
CA MET A 179 16.64 11.68 -30.22
C MET A 179 15.87 10.69 -31.07
N THR A 180 16.59 9.84 -31.80
CA THR A 180 15.97 8.71 -32.48
C THR A 180 15.46 7.68 -31.46
N PRO A 181 14.45 6.86 -31.81
CA PRO A 181 13.97 5.80 -30.94
C PRO A 181 15.10 4.86 -30.46
N LYS A 182 16.07 4.57 -31.33
CA LYS A 182 17.23 3.72 -31.00
C LYS A 182 18.14 4.33 -29.94
N GLU A 183 18.44 5.62 -30.04
CA GLU A 183 19.28 6.34 -29.06
C GLU A 183 18.58 6.46 -27.71
N ARG A 184 17.26 6.74 -27.72
CA ARG A 184 16.45 6.75 -26.51
C ARG A 184 16.49 5.39 -25.80
N ASP A 185 16.29 4.31 -26.55
CA ASP A 185 16.27 2.96 -25.97
C ASP A 185 17.66 2.58 -25.41
N HIS A 186 18.75 2.99 -26.07
CA HIS A 186 20.11 2.83 -25.56
C HIS A 186 20.34 3.61 -24.24
N LEU A 187 19.88 4.86 -24.14
CA LEU A 187 19.98 5.64 -22.89
C LEU A 187 19.17 5.01 -21.75
N ILE A 188 17.99 4.47 -22.06
CA ILE A 188 17.17 3.77 -21.05
C ILE A 188 17.90 2.53 -20.55
N GLN A 189 18.48 1.72 -21.44
CA GLN A 189 19.24 0.53 -21.06
C GLN A 189 20.47 0.89 -20.23
N GLN A 190 21.20 1.94 -20.61
CA GLN A 190 22.36 2.41 -19.85
C GLN A 190 21.93 2.91 -18.45
N ALA A 191 20.87 3.71 -18.37
CA ALA A 191 20.34 4.20 -17.10
C ALA A 191 19.89 3.06 -16.19
N GLN A 192 19.22 2.04 -16.74
CA GLN A 192 18.82 0.84 -16.01
C GLN A 192 20.05 0.08 -15.50
N ALA A 193 21.04 -0.19 -16.35
CA ALA A 193 22.27 -0.88 -15.94
C ALA A 193 23.00 -0.15 -14.81
N THR A 194 23.08 1.18 -14.88
CA THR A 194 23.68 1.98 -13.80
C THR A 194 22.86 1.98 -12.52
N ALA A 195 21.53 2.03 -12.62
CA ALA A 195 20.65 2.00 -11.46
C ALA A 195 20.70 0.63 -10.75
N TYR A 196 20.75 -0.46 -11.51
CA TYR A 196 20.91 -1.80 -10.95
C TYR A 196 22.26 -1.96 -10.23
N ALA A 197 23.36 -1.51 -10.82
CA ALA A 197 24.68 -1.57 -10.20
C ALA A 197 24.75 -0.75 -8.89
N GLN A 198 24.14 0.44 -8.86
CA GLN A 198 24.07 1.26 -7.64
C GLN A 198 23.20 0.62 -6.56
N ALA A 199 22.05 0.05 -6.93
CA ALA A 199 21.17 -0.63 -5.99
C ALA A 199 21.84 -1.89 -5.37
N GLU A 200 22.62 -2.63 -6.17
CA GLU A 200 23.37 -3.79 -5.68
C GLU A 200 24.49 -3.38 -4.70
N GLN A 201 25.20 -2.28 -4.99
CA GLN A 201 26.19 -1.71 -4.07
C GLN A 201 25.55 -1.23 -2.76
N GLU A 202 24.38 -0.58 -2.83
CA GLU A 202 23.68 -0.12 -1.63
C GLU A 202 23.15 -1.30 -0.79
N MET A 203 22.63 -2.36 -1.43
CA MET A 203 22.18 -3.56 -0.72
C MET A 203 23.34 -4.30 -0.06
N THR A 204 24.47 -4.47 -0.76
CA THR A 204 25.66 -5.12 -0.19
C THR A 204 26.23 -4.33 0.99
N ALA A 205 26.29 -2.99 0.88
CA ALA A 205 26.68 -2.12 1.99
C ALA A 205 25.75 -2.25 3.21
N LYS A 206 24.42 -2.28 3.01
CA LYS A 206 23.43 -2.46 4.08
C LYS A 206 23.54 -3.83 4.75
N VAL A 207 23.78 -4.89 3.98
CA VAL A 207 23.97 -6.25 4.54
C VAL A 207 25.24 -6.30 5.39
N GLU A 208 26.33 -5.68 4.95
CA GLU A 208 27.57 -5.63 5.74
C GLU A 208 27.42 -4.78 7.02
N GLU A 209 26.70 -3.67 6.96
CA GLU A 209 26.38 -2.85 8.13
C GLU A 209 25.51 -3.62 9.14
N THR A 210 24.49 -4.33 8.66
CA THR A 210 23.62 -5.17 9.50
C THR A 210 24.41 -6.30 10.16
N ARG A 211 25.36 -6.90 9.43
CA ARG A 211 26.25 -7.94 9.98
C ARG A 211 27.16 -7.40 11.07
N LYS A 212 27.77 -6.22 10.88
CA LYS A 212 28.62 -5.58 11.89
C LYS A 212 27.81 -5.23 13.15
N GLN A 213 26.58 -4.76 13.01
CA GLN A 213 25.68 -4.51 14.14
C GLN A 213 25.27 -5.80 14.87
N ALA A 214 25.03 -6.90 14.13
CA ALA A 214 24.74 -8.20 14.73
C ALA A 214 25.94 -8.74 15.53
N ASP A 215 27.15 -8.66 14.97
CA ASP A 215 28.37 -9.12 15.65
C ASP A 215 28.67 -8.30 16.93
N GLN A 216 28.42 -6.98 16.91
CA GLN A 216 28.55 -6.11 18.09
C GLN A 216 27.51 -6.45 19.18
N ASN A 217 26.27 -6.76 18.81
CA ASN A 217 25.23 -7.15 19.76
C ASN A 217 25.48 -8.52 20.37
N ILE A 218 26.09 -9.46 19.64
CA ILE A 218 26.48 -10.78 20.18
C ILE A 218 27.64 -10.62 21.18
N ALA A 219 28.64 -9.79 20.88
CA ALA A 219 29.75 -9.53 21.80
C ALA A 219 29.29 -8.89 23.12
N ALA A 220 28.39 -7.90 23.06
CA ALA A 220 27.84 -7.26 24.25
C ALA A 220 27.00 -8.21 25.14
N LYS A 221 26.32 -9.19 24.52
CA LYS A 221 25.47 -10.14 25.25
C LYS A 221 26.23 -11.32 25.86
N VAL A 222 27.48 -11.57 25.44
CA VAL A 222 28.35 -12.61 26.01
C VAL A 222 29.04 -12.11 27.28
N GLU A 223 29.32 -10.81 27.43
CA GLU A 223 29.88 -10.26 28.68
C GLU A 223 28.85 -10.14 29.82
N GLU A 224 27.55 -10.07 29.53
CA GLU A 224 26.50 -9.97 30.55
C GLU A 224 26.07 -11.33 31.14
N LYS A 225 26.56 -12.46 30.59
CA LYS A 225 26.21 -13.82 31.04
C LYS A 225 27.27 -14.54 31.89
N GLN A 226 28.38 -13.90 32.23
CA GLN A 226 29.45 -14.52 33.06
C GLN A 226 29.44 -14.12 34.55
N THR A 227 28.38 -13.48 35.05
CA THR A 227 28.29 -13.08 36.49
C THR A 227 27.10 -13.70 37.24
N GLU A 228 26.39 -14.69 36.69
CA GLU A 228 25.29 -15.39 37.38
C GLU A 228 25.37 -16.92 37.22
N GLU A 229 26.55 -17.50 37.44
CA GLU A 229 26.66 -18.94 37.73
C GLU A 229 27.35 -19.13 39.09
N GLY A 230 26.51 -19.10 40.13
CA GLY A 230 26.86 -19.49 41.48
C GLY A 230 25.57 -19.62 42.29
N GLU A 231 25.21 -20.86 42.61
CA GLU A 231 24.11 -21.29 43.48
C GLU A 231 22.70 -21.37 42.84
N GLU A 232 22.30 -22.58 42.45
CA GLU A 232 21.24 -23.30 43.19
C GLU A 232 21.17 -24.76 42.73
N GLU A 233 21.67 -25.62 43.61
CA GLU A 233 21.33 -27.04 43.73
C GLU A 233 19.83 -27.20 44.06
N ASP A 234 19.25 -28.24 43.47
CA ASP A 234 18.14 -29.03 44.02
C ASP A 234 16.83 -28.28 44.31
N ARG A 235 15.98 -28.15 43.29
CA ARG A 235 14.54 -27.91 43.51
C ARG A 235 13.67 -28.95 42.82
N ASP A 236 13.05 -29.67 43.72
CA ASP A 236 12.01 -30.67 43.60
C ASP A 236 10.86 -30.25 42.67
N ASN A 237 10.32 -31.26 42.03
CA ASN A 237 9.48 -31.26 40.84
C ASN A 237 8.02 -30.89 41.17
N HIS A 238 7.73 -29.59 41.29
CA HIS A 238 6.36 -29.10 41.19
C HIS A 238 6.16 -28.34 39.88
N GLN A 239 5.92 -29.13 38.83
CA GLN A 239 5.45 -28.71 37.53
C GLN A 239 4.06 -28.08 37.70
N THR A 240 4.01 -26.78 37.94
CA THR A 240 2.75 -26.02 37.94
C THR A 240 2.20 -26.02 36.52
N GLU A 241 1.00 -26.58 36.34
CA GLU A 241 0.28 -26.62 35.06
C GLU A 241 0.26 -25.23 34.42
N LYS A 242 0.96 -25.06 33.30
CA LYS A 242 0.95 -23.80 32.55
C LYS A 242 -0.23 -23.84 31.59
N VAL A 243 -1.07 -22.81 31.61
CA VAL A 243 -2.19 -22.64 30.68
C VAL A 243 -1.93 -21.42 29.80
N LEU A 244 -1.99 -21.62 28.47
CA LEU A 244 -1.82 -20.57 27.47
C LEU A 244 -3.13 -20.36 26.72
N VAL A 245 -3.68 -19.16 26.82
CA VAL A 245 -4.83 -18.72 26.01
C VAL A 245 -4.32 -17.90 24.84
N TYR A 246 -4.54 -18.38 23.61
CA TYR A 246 -4.08 -17.75 22.38
C TYR A 246 -5.26 -17.34 21.49
N SER A 247 -5.30 -16.08 21.06
CA SER A 247 -6.39 -15.52 20.23
C SER A 247 -5.95 -15.40 18.77
N MET A 248 -6.44 -16.30 17.91
CA MET A 248 -6.16 -16.29 16.48
C MET A 248 -7.12 -15.34 15.77
N ARG A 249 -6.57 -14.39 15.00
CA ARG A 249 -7.33 -13.36 14.27
C ARG A 249 -7.19 -13.51 12.75
N GLU A 250 -8.14 -12.95 12.02
CA GLU A 250 -8.08 -12.92 10.55
C GLU A 250 -6.80 -12.27 10.04
N GLY A 251 -6.13 -12.93 9.10
CA GLY A 251 -4.88 -12.46 8.50
C GLY A 251 -3.62 -12.72 9.32
N MET A 252 -3.71 -13.32 10.52
CA MET A 252 -2.55 -13.74 11.29
C MET A 252 -1.96 -15.05 10.72
N PRO A 253 -0.65 -15.12 10.41
CA PRO A 253 -0.05 -16.34 9.90
C PRO A 253 0.06 -17.40 10.99
N ILE A 254 -0.11 -18.68 10.62
CA ILE A 254 0.01 -19.82 11.56
C ILE A 254 1.40 -19.91 12.21
N GLN A 255 2.42 -19.37 11.55
CA GLN A 255 3.79 -19.27 12.07
C GLN A 255 3.86 -18.50 13.39
N ASP A 256 2.98 -17.51 13.60
CA ASP A 256 2.97 -16.73 14.85
C ASP A 256 2.43 -17.56 16.02
N LEU A 257 1.43 -18.42 15.77
CA LEU A 257 0.95 -19.40 16.76
C LEU A 257 2.07 -20.37 17.15
N VAL A 258 2.79 -20.94 16.17
CA VAL A 258 3.87 -21.90 16.44
C VAL A 258 5.00 -21.24 17.24
N LYS A 259 5.38 -20.00 16.92
CA LYS A 259 6.35 -19.23 17.72
C LYS A 259 5.88 -19.01 19.14
N ALA A 260 4.59 -18.72 19.34
CA ALA A 260 4.02 -18.55 20.68
C ALA A 260 4.06 -19.87 21.49
N LEU A 261 3.70 -21.00 20.86
CA LEU A 261 3.77 -22.32 21.49
C LEU A 261 5.21 -22.67 21.92
N HIS A 262 6.19 -22.49 21.03
CA HIS A 262 7.60 -22.75 21.34
C HIS A 262 8.14 -21.82 22.44
N LYS A 263 7.77 -20.53 22.40
CA LYS A 263 8.18 -19.55 23.41
C LYS A 263 7.72 -19.92 24.83
N HIS A 264 6.64 -20.66 24.95
CA HIS A 264 6.09 -21.12 26.24
C HIS A 264 6.35 -22.60 26.51
N ASP A 265 7.30 -23.22 25.80
CA ASP A 265 7.72 -24.62 25.96
C ASP A 265 6.60 -25.65 25.74
N PHE A 266 5.61 -25.35 24.88
CA PHE A 266 4.57 -26.33 24.50
C PHE A 266 5.02 -27.24 23.35
N ILE A 267 6.05 -26.85 22.60
CA ILE A 267 6.67 -27.62 21.52
C ILE A 267 8.18 -27.38 21.53
N ASP A 268 8.96 -28.40 21.16
CA ASP A 268 10.42 -28.33 21.20
C ASP A 268 11.01 -27.74 19.90
N ASP A 269 10.42 -28.04 18.74
CA ASP A 269 10.95 -27.62 17.43
C ASP A 269 9.85 -27.01 16.55
N THR A 270 9.97 -25.69 16.30
CA THR A 270 9.07 -24.93 15.44
C THR A 270 8.98 -25.45 14.00
N GLN A 271 10.09 -25.92 13.41
CA GLN A 271 10.13 -26.36 12.02
C GLN A 271 9.49 -27.74 11.86
N ALA A 272 9.80 -28.65 12.79
CA ALA A 272 9.18 -29.97 12.82
C ALA A 272 7.66 -29.85 12.97
N PHE A 273 7.19 -29.02 13.90
CA PHE A 273 5.77 -28.83 14.15
C PHE A 273 5.03 -28.16 12.97
N LEU A 274 5.63 -27.14 12.32
CA LEU A 274 5.07 -26.53 11.10
C LEU A 274 4.86 -27.56 9.99
N LYS A 275 5.86 -28.41 9.74
CA LYS A 275 5.76 -29.47 8.74
C LYS A 275 4.63 -30.46 9.04
N ARG A 276 4.35 -30.73 10.32
CA ARG A 276 3.20 -31.55 10.74
C ARG A 276 1.87 -30.86 10.45
N LEU A 277 1.77 -29.55 10.71
CA LEU A 277 0.57 -28.76 10.38
C LEU A 277 0.31 -28.71 8.87
N GLU A 278 1.36 -28.61 8.06
CA GLU A 278 1.28 -28.68 6.59
C GLU A 278 0.77 -30.05 6.11
N GLN A 279 1.30 -31.15 6.67
CA GLN A 279 0.87 -32.52 6.33
C GLN A 279 -0.61 -32.77 6.64
N GLU A 280 -1.13 -32.12 7.67
CA GLU A 280 -2.54 -32.17 8.08
C GLU A 280 -3.42 -31.12 7.38
N ASP A 281 -2.86 -30.35 6.43
CA ASP A 281 -3.51 -29.28 5.67
C ASP A 281 -4.18 -28.23 6.57
N LEU A 282 -3.53 -27.91 7.70
CA LEU A 282 -4.06 -26.97 8.68
C LEU A 282 -3.75 -25.51 8.38
N GLU A 283 -2.74 -25.21 7.55
CA GLU A 283 -2.33 -23.83 7.24
C GLU A 283 -3.48 -22.93 6.78
N THR A 284 -4.45 -23.50 6.06
CA THR A 284 -5.60 -22.77 5.51
C THR A 284 -6.91 -23.05 6.23
N LYS A 285 -6.94 -24.02 7.16
CA LYS A 285 -8.17 -24.54 7.78
C LYS A 285 -8.34 -24.18 9.25
N VAL A 286 -7.31 -23.67 9.92
CA VAL A 286 -7.44 -23.20 11.31
C VAL A 286 -8.46 -22.05 11.35
N LYS A 287 -9.47 -22.20 12.22
CA LYS A 287 -10.50 -21.17 12.38
C LYS A 287 -10.01 -20.01 13.23
N ILE A 288 -10.65 -18.86 13.04
CA ILE A 288 -10.43 -17.67 13.85
C ILE A 288 -11.11 -17.89 15.21
N GLY A 289 -10.43 -17.56 16.31
CA GLY A 289 -10.99 -17.70 17.66
C GLY A 289 -9.93 -17.87 18.75
N ASP A 290 -10.41 -18.04 19.98
CA ASP A 290 -9.56 -18.27 21.14
C ASP A 290 -9.32 -19.77 21.36
N TYR A 291 -8.05 -20.12 21.56
CA TYR A 291 -7.56 -21.46 21.82
C TYR A 291 -6.92 -21.52 23.20
N GLU A 292 -7.09 -22.64 23.90
CA GLU A 292 -6.50 -22.86 25.21
C GLU A 292 -5.62 -24.11 25.12
N PHE A 293 -4.35 -23.97 25.53
CA PHE A 293 -3.36 -25.03 25.54
C PHE A 293 -2.85 -25.22 26.96
N THR A 294 -2.73 -26.47 27.41
CA THR A 294 -2.14 -26.82 28.71
C THR A 294 -0.81 -27.54 28.51
N SER A 295 0.14 -27.36 29.44
CA SER A 295 1.50 -27.90 29.32
C SER A 295 1.56 -29.42 29.15
N ASP A 296 0.50 -30.11 29.55
CA ASP A 296 0.42 -31.57 29.50
C ASP A 296 -0.15 -32.07 28.15
N MET A 297 -0.55 -31.17 27.26
CA MET A 297 -1.01 -31.54 25.92
C MET A 297 0.17 -32.01 25.06
N SER A 298 0.05 -33.21 24.51
CA SER A 298 0.96 -33.66 23.45
C SER A 298 0.76 -32.81 22.18
N GLU A 299 1.78 -32.79 21.31
CA GLU A 299 1.69 -32.15 20.00
C GLU A 299 0.45 -32.61 19.19
N ASP A 300 0.09 -33.89 19.28
CA ASP A 300 -1.11 -34.45 18.65
C ASP A 300 -2.40 -33.85 19.21
N ALA A 301 -2.46 -33.65 20.53
CA ALA A 301 -3.59 -33.02 21.18
C ALA A 301 -3.71 -31.55 20.78
N ILE A 302 -2.59 -30.83 20.63
CA ILE A 302 -2.56 -29.45 20.13
C ILE A 302 -3.15 -29.40 18.71
N ILE A 303 -2.70 -30.29 17.82
CA ILE A 303 -3.21 -30.39 16.43
C ILE A 303 -4.72 -30.71 16.41
N GLN A 304 -5.18 -31.63 17.26
CA GLN A 304 -6.61 -31.96 17.42
C GLN A 304 -7.43 -30.74 17.86
N THR A 305 -6.92 -29.96 18.83
CA THR A 305 -7.57 -28.73 19.30
C THR A 305 -7.69 -27.67 18.20
N LEU A 306 -6.69 -27.59 17.30
CA LEU A 306 -6.77 -26.71 16.13
C LEU A 306 -7.80 -27.15 15.10
N LYS A 307 -8.04 -28.46 14.95
CA LYS A 307 -9.03 -29.04 14.03
C LYS A 307 -10.48 -28.93 14.51
N SER A 308 -10.69 -28.97 15.82
CA SER A 308 -12.03 -29.15 16.41
C SER A 308 -12.86 -27.86 16.46
N LYS A 309 -12.20 -26.70 16.52
CA LYS A 309 -12.86 -25.39 16.49
C LYS A 309 -13.38 -25.06 15.12
#